data_AF-A0A962LPL9-F1
#
_entry.id   AF-A0A962LPL9-F1
#
_cell.length_a   1.000
_cell.length_b   1.000
_cell.length_c   1.000
_cell.angle_alpha   90.00
_cell.angle_beta   90.00
_cell.angle_gamma   90.00
#
_symmetry.space_group_name_H-M   'P 1'
#
loop_
_entity.id
_entity.type
_entity.pdbx_description
1 polymer ?
#
loop_
_entity_poly.entity_id
_entity_poly.type
_entity_poly.pdbx_seq_one_letter_code
_entity_poly.pdbx_strand_id
1 'polypeptide(L)'
;MTVLKIDSSARVEGANSRIITDYLVQQLGQPVIERDLVKNPLPPMSPQDLVGVHGSHKDERASLQQHLAMSNKLIAELQQADT
;
A
#
# COMPACT_ATOMS: atom_id res chain seq x y z
N MET A 1 -15.80 -2.00 12.03
CA MET A 1 -14.91 -2.60 11.02
C MET A 1 -14.17 -1.46 10.33
N THR A 2 -12.95 -1.65 9.85
CA THR A 2 -12.10 -0.64 9.22
C THR A 2 -11.85 -1.09 7.79
N VAL A 3 -12.09 -0.21 6.83
CA VAL A 3 -11.91 -0.49 5.41
C VAL A 3 -10.55 0.05 4.98
N LEU A 4 -9.72 -0.81 4.38
CA LEU A 4 -8.52 -0.35 3.66
C LEU A 4 -8.88 -0.10 2.20
N LYS A 5 -8.85 1.17 1.79
CA LYS A 5 -9.08 1.60 0.41
C LYS A 5 -7.72 1.80 -0.28
N ILE A 6 -7.44 1.00 -1.31
CA ILE A 6 -6.23 1.13 -2.13
C ILE A 6 -6.57 1.68 -3.51
N ASP A 7 -6.12 2.90 -3.79
CA ASP A 7 -6.28 3.54 -5.09
C ASP A 7 -5.04 3.30 -5.97
N SER A 8 -5.21 2.44 -6.99
CA SER A 8 -4.14 2.07 -7.94
C SER A 8 -4.25 2.77 -9.30
N SER A 9 -5.37 3.43 -9.60
CA SER A 9 -5.56 4.11 -10.89
C SER A 9 -4.66 5.33 -11.00
N ALA A 10 -3.76 5.36 -11.99
CA ALA A 10 -2.92 6.52 -12.34
C ALA A 10 -3.75 7.76 -12.71
N ARG A 11 -4.95 7.57 -13.26
CA ARG A 11 -5.89 8.65 -13.51
C ARG A 11 -6.50 9.08 -12.18
N VAL A 12 -6.23 10.32 -11.78
CA VAL A 12 -6.76 10.92 -10.53
C VAL A 12 -8.17 11.49 -10.77
N GLU A 13 -8.36 12.24 -11.85
CA GLU A 13 -9.64 12.88 -12.18
C GLU A 13 -10.44 12.06 -13.20
N GLY A 14 -11.73 11.84 -12.90
CA GLY A 14 -12.64 11.11 -13.79
C GLY A 14 -12.29 9.62 -13.96
N ALA A 15 -11.56 9.03 -13.01
CA ALA A 15 -11.32 7.59 -13.00
C ALA A 15 -12.53 6.84 -12.45
N ASN A 16 -13.24 6.13 -13.32
CA ASN A 16 -14.42 5.34 -12.94
C ASN A 16 -14.14 4.37 -11.79
N SER A 17 -12.96 3.74 -11.75
CA SER A 17 -12.59 2.83 -10.66
C SER A 17 -12.47 3.53 -9.30
N ARG A 18 -11.91 4.74 -9.25
CA ARG A 18 -11.83 5.55 -8.02
C ARG A 18 -13.24 5.97 -7.58
N ILE A 19 -14.05 6.46 -8.51
CA ILE A 19 -15.44 6.87 -8.25
C ILE A 19 -16.28 5.70 -7.69
N ILE A 20 -16.20 4.53 -8.30
CA ILE A 20 -16.95 3.35 -7.83
C ILE A 20 -16.46 2.92 -6.44
N THR A 21 -15.15 2.93 -6.22
CA THR A 21 -14.57 2.55 -4.92
C THR A 21 -14.99 3.53 -3.82
N ASP A 22 -14.95 4.83 -4.09
CA ASP A 22 -15.42 5.88 -3.18
C ASP A 22 -16.89 5.69 -2.81
N TYR A 23 -17.73 5.41 -3.82
CA TYR A 23 -19.15 5.11 -3.60
C TYR A 23 -19.34 3.90 -2.66
N LEU A 24 -18.64 2.79 -2.92
CA LEU A 24 -18.76 1.58 -2.10
C LEU A 24 -18.29 1.82 -0.66
N VAL A 25 -17.14 2.48 -0.48
CA VAL A 25 -16.60 2.80 0.85
C VAL A 25 -17.55 3.73 1.62
N GLN A 26 -18.16 4.71 0.95
CA GLN A 26 -19.15 5.59 1.54
C GLN A 26 -20.41 4.80 1.99
N GLN A 27 -20.87 3.83 1.19
CA GLN A 27 -22.04 3.00 1.56
C GLN A 27 -21.75 2.10 2.77
N LEU A 28 -20.51 1.63 2.95
CA LEU A 28 -20.14 0.82 4.12
C LEU A 28 -20.18 1.63 5.43
N GLY A 29 -19.99 2.96 5.37
CA GLY A 29 -20.09 3.85 6.52
C GLY A 29 -19.12 3.51 7.67
N GLN A 30 -18.00 2.88 7.35
CA GLN A 30 -16.98 2.43 8.28
C GLN A 30 -15.76 3.39 8.28
N PRO A 31 -14.94 3.41 9.34
CA PRO A 31 -13.61 4.02 9.31
C PRO A 31 -12.77 3.55 8.11
N VAL A 32 -12.03 4.47 7.49
CA VAL A 32 -11.27 4.19 6.25
C VAL A 32 -9.79 4.51 6.44
N ILE A 33 -8.93 3.57 6.07
CA ILE A 33 -7.50 3.78 5.84
C ILE A 33 -7.31 4.00 4.34
N GLU A 34 -6.84 5.18 3.94
CA GLU A 34 -6.61 5.51 2.53
C GLU A 34 -5.16 5.27 2.11
N ARG A 35 -4.98 4.46 1.07
CA ARG A 35 -3.69 4.17 0.43
C ARG A 35 -3.75 4.51 -1.05
N ASP A 36 -3.35 5.73 -1.41
CA ASP A 36 -3.23 6.16 -2.81
C ASP A 36 -1.81 5.92 -3.33
N LEU A 37 -1.66 4.97 -4.26
CA LEU A 37 -0.37 4.58 -4.85
C LEU A 37 0.15 5.57 -5.90
N VAL A 38 -0.66 6.54 -6.31
CA VAL A 38 -0.24 7.62 -7.22
C VAL A 38 0.29 8.81 -6.43
N LYS A 39 -0.43 9.20 -5.36
CA LYS A 39 0.02 10.28 -4.47
C LYS A 39 1.21 9.86 -3.61
N ASN A 40 1.25 8.59 -3.20
CA ASN A 40 2.32 8.01 -2.39
C ASN A 40 2.90 6.79 -3.13
N PRO A 41 3.73 7.01 -4.17
CA PRO A 41 4.28 5.93 -4.96
C PRO A 41 5.20 5.03 -4.12
N LEU A 42 5.23 3.75 -4.47
CA LEU A 42 6.19 2.82 -3.89
C LEU A 42 7.59 3.16 -4.42
N PRO A 43 8.63 3.15 -3.57
CA PRO A 43 9.98 3.36 -4.03
C PRO A 43 10.38 2.23 -4.99
N PRO A 44 11.14 2.53 -6.06
CA PRO A 44 11.68 1.50 -6.93
C PRO A 44 12.55 0.53 -6.11
N MET A 45 12.56 -0.73 -6.50
CA MET A 45 13.33 -1.78 -5.83
C MET A 45 14.39 -2.33 -6.80
N SER A 46 15.63 -2.41 -6.32
CA SER A 46 16.71 -3.01 -7.09
C SER A 46 16.56 -4.54 -7.14
N PRO A 47 17.14 -5.24 -8.13
CA PRO A 47 17.21 -6.70 -8.13
C PRO A 47 17.84 -7.27 -6.85
N GLN A 48 18.86 -6.59 -6.30
CA GLN A 48 19.53 -7.02 -5.07
C GLN A 48 18.63 -6.84 -3.84
N ASP A 49 17.83 -5.79 -3.77
CA ASP A 49 16.84 -5.61 -2.69
C ASP A 49 15.68 -6.60 -2.84
N LEU A 50 15.23 -6.90 -4.07
CA LEU A 50 14.23 -7.94 -4.33
C LEU A 50 14.68 -9.31 -3.79
N VAL A 51 15.93 -9.70 -4.03
CA VAL A 51 16.48 -10.92 -3.43
C VAL A 51 16.57 -10.79 -1.91
N GLY A 52 16.98 -9.63 -1.40
CA GLY A 52 17.11 -9.34 0.02
C GLY A 52 15.80 -9.45 0.82
N VAL A 53 14.65 -9.09 0.23
CA VAL A 53 13.35 -9.24 0.89
C VAL A 53 12.80 -10.68 0.86
N HIS A 54 13.23 -11.51 -0.10
CA HIS A 54 12.81 -12.91 -0.21
C HIS A 54 13.71 -13.87 0.58
N GLY A 55 15.02 -13.58 0.63
CA GLY A 55 15.96 -14.36 1.41
C GLY A 55 15.98 -13.90 2.87
N SER A 56 16.16 -14.81 3.82
CA SER A 56 16.35 -14.49 5.25
C SER A 56 17.73 -13.86 5.52
N HIS A 57 18.20 -12.99 4.62
CA HIS A 57 19.53 -12.39 4.68
C HIS A 57 19.53 -11.25 5.70
N LYS A 58 20.46 -11.32 6.66
CA LYS A 58 20.77 -10.23 7.60
C LYS A 58 21.60 -9.17 6.90
N ASP A 59 21.01 -8.55 5.90
CA ASP A 59 21.66 -7.55 5.08
C ASP A 59 21.29 -6.16 5.61
N GLU A 60 22.31 -5.36 5.95
CA GLU A 60 22.17 -4.05 6.60
C GLU A 60 22.13 -2.88 5.60
N ARG A 61 22.01 -3.17 4.28
CA ARG A 61 21.84 -2.13 3.25
C ARG A 61 20.70 -1.18 3.59
N ALA A 62 20.98 0.12 3.58
CA ALA A 62 19.99 1.15 3.88
C ALA A 62 18.76 1.09 2.94
N SER A 63 18.95 0.76 1.66
CA SER A 63 17.86 0.58 0.69
C SER A 63 16.92 -0.55 1.11
N LEU A 64 17.48 -1.71 1.46
CA LEU A 64 16.72 -2.87 1.92
C LEU A 64 15.95 -2.55 3.22
N GLN A 65 16.60 -1.89 4.18
CA GLN A 65 15.95 -1.49 5.43
C GLN A 65 14.77 -0.53 5.18
N GLN A 66 14.91 0.40 4.22
CA GLN A 66 13.82 1.27 3.79
C GLN A 66 12.66 0.48 3.16
N HIS A 67 12.95 -0.51 2.30
CA HIS A 67 11.93 -1.37 1.70
C HIS A 67 11.22 -2.24 2.75
N LEU A 68 11.95 -2.80 3.72
CA LEU A 68 11.38 -3.57 4.82
C LEU A 68 10.51 -2.70 5.73
N ALA A 69 10.94 -1.48 6.06
CA ALA A 69 10.15 -0.54 6.85
C ALA A 69 8.83 -0.17 6.13
N MET A 70 8.90 0.09 4.82
CA MET A 70 7.71 0.33 4.00
C MET A 70 6.79 -0.89 3.98
N SER A 71 7.34 -2.09 3.77
CA SER A 71 6.59 -3.34 3.80
C SER A 71 5.85 -3.53 5.13
N ASN A 72 6.56 -3.37 6.26
CA ASN A 72 5.96 -3.47 7.60
C ASN A 72 4.82 -2.46 7.80
N LYS A 73 4.96 -1.22 7.30
CA LYS A 73 3.89 -0.22 7.35
C LYS A 73 2.66 -0.68 6.55
N LEU A 74 2.85 -1.16 5.33
CA LEU A 74 1.75 -1.61 4.47
C LEU A 74 1.06 -2.86 5.04
N ILE A 75 1.82 -3.78 5.62
CA ILE A 75 1.30 -4.95 6.33
C ILE A 75 0.47 -4.51 7.55
N ALA A 76 0.95 -3.52 8.31
CA ALA A 76 0.19 -3.00 9.45
C ALA A 76 -1.13 -2.37 9.02
N GLU A 77 -1.17 -1.62 7.90
CA GLU A 77 -2.40 -1.08 7.33
C GLU A 77 -3.39 -2.20 6.95
N LEU A 78 -2.89 -3.28 6.37
CA LEU A 78 -3.70 -4.44 6.02
C LEU A 78 -4.23 -5.18 7.27
N GLN A 79 -3.40 -5.33 8.30
CA GLN A 79 -3.78 -5.99 9.55
C GLN A 79 -4.79 -5.18 10.38
N GLN A 80 -4.79 -3.85 10.24
CA GLN A 80 -5.76 -2.96 10.88
C GLN A 80 -7.12 -2.96 10.16
N ALA A 81 -7.13 -3.30 8.87
CA ALA A 81 -8.36 -3.46 8.12
C ALA A 81 -9.07 -4.75 8.52
N ASP A 82 -10.38 -4.68 8.66
CA ASP A 82 -11.18 -5.88 8.89
C ASP A 82 -11.35 -6.67 7.59
N THR A 83 -11.42 -7.99 7.71
CA THR A 83 -11.80 -8.92 6.63
C THR A 83 -13.30 -8.94 6.38
#